data_AF-A0A972QIY3-F1
#
_entry.id   AF-A0A972QIY3-F1
#
_cell.length_a   1.000
_cell.length_b   1.000
_cell.length_c   1.000
_cell.angle_alpha   90.00
_cell.angle_beta   90.00
_cell.angle_gamma   90.00
#
_symmetry.space_group_name_H-M   'P 1'
#
loop_
_entity.id
_entity.type
_entity.pdbx_description
1 polymer ?
#
loop_
_entity_poly.entity_id
_entity_poly.type
_entity_poly.pdbx_seq_one_letter_code
_entity_poly.pdbx_strand_id
1 'polypeptide(L)'
;MKRLFLDREKIHKWTRRVAAISAVIFIISLIGLLVGSALPVQVEEEVSQLSYMHSGRFDYLVYLKPSYLFGPEPQEPPEPPPNVQYPIALIEDEIDMSFKFDTNSTLLHSVKQGVKIEAVLKNGDLWQKAVELVPVTDKTGNFKVEFELDLDEINELFDTIDEETGIATRTREINIVATVGLGEGLESENLVQSLPIVLSGSTIEIGGELVKTVQDDSVGITTRGTFDYTIYLEENSLYKTDTLKPPKYTPYVTPEQKTLGVGPVIPFGLVERMDTSYYYSFQASRPIEVITEEITVTATLESPDIWSKTFILLPSTRQTGDFSIDFPVDIVYLNELLSAILSETGGAGEAHNLTINAFTRFTAETEFGVIDEVFTQTLSTELGGGTLTWNEELSLTQEGAITTTRIIPNDSRYLGLSAGGVKLTSLILGLIFLMLFIASLVLFNKFKPAELPMFEKEALAAGKKYSDRIAEASSQTPTAGEKIISLDSIDDLVKVADELGNPVIHQPPTAVEKRHIYYVIDGTTQYQYIITKQSKERRSNVRKSEWL
;
A
#
# COMPACT_ATOMS: atom_id res chain seq x y z
N MET A 1 -93.43 -5.40 0.39
CA MET A 1 -92.48 -6.51 0.12
C MET A 1 -91.24 -6.11 -0.71
N LYS A 2 -91.33 -5.23 -1.72
CA LYS A 2 -90.16 -4.79 -2.55
C LYS A 2 -89.04 -4.04 -1.80
N ARG A 3 -89.34 -3.23 -0.76
CA ARG A 3 -88.30 -2.49 0.02
C ARG A 3 -87.37 -3.39 0.85
N LEU A 4 -87.87 -4.51 1.38
CA LEU A 4 -87.06 -5.46 2.17
C LEU A 4 -86.14 -6.33 1.30
N PHE A 5 -86.46 -6.48 0.01
CA PHE A 5 -85.66 -7.26 -0.94
C PHE A 5 -84.47 -6.46 -1.49
N LEU A 6 -84.67 -5.17 -1.79
CA LEU A 6 -83.59 -4.26 -2.23
C LEU A 6 -82.54 -4.01 -1.14
N ASP A 7 -82.92 -4.06 0.13
CA ASP A 7 -82.00 -3.85 1.26
C ASP A 7 -81.08 -5.07 1.46
N ARG A 8 -81.61 -6.29 1.28
CA ARG A 8 -80.86 -7.55 1.43
C ARG A 8 -79.78 -7.75 0.38
N GLU A 9 -80.04 -7.38 -0.88
CA GLU A 9 -79.03 -7.49 -1.95
C GLU A 9 -77.89 -6.47 -1.74
N LYS A 10 -78.22 -5.25 -1.28
CA LYS A 10 -77.21 -4.23 -0.92
C LYS A 10 -76.34 -4.68 0.25
N ILE A 11 -76.94 -5.27 1.28
CA ILE A 11 -76.21 -5.80 2.45
C ILE A 11 -75.26 -6.94 2.03
N HIS A 12 -75.68 -7.85 1.15
CA HIS A 12 -74.81 -8.93 0.66
C HIS A 12 -73.64 -8.42 -0.20
N LYS A 13 -73.86 -7.39 -1.03
CA LYS A 13 -72.76 -6.73 -1.78
C LYS A 13 -71.81 -5.98 -0.84
N TRP A 14 -72.34 -5.37 0.22
CA TRP A 14 -71.54 -4.64 1.22
C TRP A 14 -70.68 -5.57 2.09
N THR A 15 -71.24 -6.69 2.58
CA THR A 15 -70.46 -7.68 3.36
C THR A 15 -69.33 -8.30 2.54
N ARG A 16 -69.54 -8.55 1.24
CA ARG A 16 -68.47 -9.01 0.33
C ARG A 16 -67.34 -7.99 0.17
N ARG A 17 -67.67 -6.69 0.08
CA ARG A 17 -66.66 -5.61 0.00
C ARG A 17 -65.89 -5.45 1.30
N VAL A 18 -66.56 -5.49 2.45
CA VAL A 18 -65.92 -5.42 3.77
C VAL A 18 -65.01 -6.63 4.00
N ALA A 19 -65.45 -7.83 3.61
CA ALA A 19 -64.62 -9.04 3.67
C ALA A 19 -63.35 -8.90 2.81
N ALA A 20 -63.46 -8.42 1.57
CA ALA A 20 -62.30 -8.21 0.71
C ALA A 20 -61.30 -7.18 1.30
N ILE A 21 -61.79 -6.07 1.84
CA ILE A 21 -60.95 -5.06 2.49
C ILE A 21 -60.26 -5.63 3.74
N SER A 22 -60.99 -6.40 4.56
CA SER A 22 -60.42 -7.06 5.74
C SER A 22 -59.31 -8.05 5.38
N ALA A 23 -59.46 -8.81 4.28
CA ALA A 23 -58.43 -9.73 3.80
C ALA A 23 -57.15 -9.00 3.37
N VAL A 24 -57.27 -7.84 2.71
CA VAL A 24 -56.10 -7.01 2.35
C VAL A 24 -55.39 -6.48 3.60
N ILE A 25 -56.14 -6.00 4.60
CA ILE A 25 -55.57 -5.54 5.88
C ILE A 25 -54.83 -6.68 6.59
N PHE A 26 -55.38 -7.90 6.56
CA PHE A 26 -54.73 -9.07 7.14
C PHE A 26 -53.42 -9.41 6.43
N ILE A 27 -53.39 -9.37 5.09
CA ILE A 27 -52.16 -9.61 4.31
C ILE A 27 -51.09 -8.56 4.64
N ILE A 28 -51.46 -7.28 4.72
CA ILE A 28 -50.53 -6.20 5.07
C ILE A 28 -50.00 -6.37 6.50
N SER A 29 -50.87 -6.72 7.46
CA SER A 29 -50.46 -7.01 8.83
C SER A 29 -49.47 -8.17 8.88
N LEU A 30 -49.75 -9.27 8.17
CA LEU A 30 -48.88 -10.44 8.13
C LEU A 30 -47.51 -10.13 7.53
N ILE A 31 -47.46 -9.40 6.42
CA ILE A 31 -46.21 -8.94 5.80
C ILE A 31 -45.43 -8.05 6.78
N GLY A 32 -46.11 -7.10 7.44
CA GLY A 32 -45.49 -6.24 8.45
C GLY A 32 -44.90 -7.02 9.63
N LEU A 33 -45.58 -8.09 10.06
CA LEU A 33 -45.10 -8.92 11.17
C LEU A 33 -43.87 -9.74 10.77
N LEU A 34 -43.89 -10.31 9.55
CA LEU A 34 -42.77 -11.04 8.98
C LEU A 34 -41.54 -10.14 8.82
N VAL A 35 -41.69 -8.98 8.17
CA VAL A 35 -40.60 -8.00 8.00
C VAL A 35 -40.11 -7.49 9.34
N GLY A 36 -41.02 -7.11 10.24
CA GLY A 36 -40.67 -6.64 11.58
C GLY A 36 -39.90 -7.68 12.39
N SER A 37 -40.22 -8.98 12.26
CA SER A 37 -39.51 -10.05 12.94
C SER A 37 -38.11 -10.31 12.36
N ALA A 38 -37.94 -10.10 11.06
CA ALA A 38 -36.65 -10.26 10.37
C ALA A 38 -35.70 -9.08 10.62
N LEU A 39 -36.20 -7.91 11.03
CA LEU A 39 -35.38 -6.75 11.37
C LEU A 39 -34.91 -6.83 12.83
N PRO A 40 -33.59 -6.99 13.09
CA PRO A 40 -33.06 -6.94 14.44
C PRO A 40 -33.24 -5.52 15.00
N VAL A 41 -33.67 -5.41 16.26
CA VAL A 41 -33.95 -4.12 16.91
C VAL A 41 -32.66 -3.39 17.31
N GLN A 42 -31.56 -4.15 17.43
CA GLN A 42 -30.24 -3.68 17.82
C GLN A 42 -29.23 -4.23 16.82
N VAL A 43 -28.27 -3.41 16.42
CA VAL A 43 -27.15 -3.81 15.55
C VAL A 43 -25.87 -3.54 16.31
N GLU A 44 -24.93 -4.48 16.19
CA GLU A 44 -23.57 -4.32 16.68
C GLU A 44 -22.82 -3.43 15.69
N GLU A 45 -22.39 -2.26 16.13
CA GLU A 45 -21.54 -1.35 15.37
C GLU A 45 -20.13 -1.39 15.97
N GLU A 46 -19.15 -1.75 15.17
CA GLU A 46 -17.74 -1.67 15.55
C GLU A 46 -17.30 -0.21 15.45
N VAL A 47 -17.06 0.41 16.61
CA VAL A 47 -16.58 1.79 16.68
C VAL A 47 -15.10 1.76 17.06
N SER A 48 -14.26 2.40 16.25
CA SER A 48 -12.84 2.60 16.57
C SER A 48 -12.70 3.49 17.80
N GLN A 49 -12.14 2.96 18.88
CA GLN A 49 -11.87 3.70 20.11
C GLN A 49 -10.52 4.42 20.06
N LEU A 50 -9.57 3.81 19.35
CA LEU A 50 -8.23 4.33 19.12
C LEU A 50 -7.82 3.97 17.70
N SER A 51 -7.53 4.96 16.87
CA SER A 51 -6.87 4.77 15.58
C SER A 51 -5.44 5.29 15.68
N TYR A 52 -4.50 4.55 15.09
CA TYR A 52 -3.10 4.93 15.07
C TYR A 52 -2.46 4.61 13.71
N MET A 53 -1.30 5.19 13.48
CA MET A 53 -0.57 5.12 12.22
C MET A 53 0.93 5.09 12.50
N HIS A 54 1.58 4.06 11.97
CA HIS A 54 3.03 3.92 11.90
C HIS A 54 3.52 4.53 10.58
N SER A 55 4.60 5.29 10.62
CA SER A 55 5.27 5.82 9.43
C SER A 55 6.76 5.62 9.53
N GLY A 56 7.33 4.89 8.57
CA GLY A 56 8.77 4.67 8.44
C GLY A 56 9.28 5.33 7.17
N ARG A 57 10.49 5.89 7.23
CA ARG A 57 11.17 6.44 6.06
C ARG A 57 12.68 6.19 6.11
N PHE A 58 13.23 5.68 5.02
CA PHE A 58 14.68 5.65 4.81
C PHE A 58 15.16 6.90 4.07
N ASP A 59 16.37 7.33 4.42
CA ASP A 59 17.17 8.30 3.67
C ASP A 59 18.61 7.79 3.62
N TYR A 60 19.37 8.18 2.61
CA TYR A 60 20.76 7.75 2.49
C TYR A 60 21.63 8.74 1.74
N LEU A 61 22.92 8.73 2.09
CA LEU A 61 23.96 9.51 1.43
C LEU A 61 25.12 8.60 1.06
N VAL A 62 25.47 8.57 -0.23
CA VAL A 62 26.56 7.77 -0.77
C VAL A 62 27.76 8.66 -1.02
N TYR A 63 28.91 8.27 -0.48
CA TYR A 63 30.21 8.89 -0.69
C TYR A 63 30.93 8.17 -1.83
N LEU A 64 31.34 8.92 -2.85
CA LEU A 64 32.03 8.38 -4.01
C LEU A 64 33.53 8.66 -3.98
N LYS A 65 34.31 7.68 -4.43
CA LYS A 65 35.74 7.85 -4.72
C LYS A 65 35.94 8.97 -5.76
N PRO A 66 37.04 9.74 -5.68
CA PRO A 66 37.46 10.68 -6.72
C PRO A 66 37.40 10.04 -8.11
N SER A 67 36.59 10.61 -8.99
CA SER A 67 36.37 10.05 -10.33
C SER A 67 36.10 11.11 -11.38
N TYR A 68 36.71 10.93 -12.54
CA TYR A 68 36.44 11.73 -13.73
C TYR A 68 35.02 11.53 -14.29
N LEU A 69 34.29 10.48 -13.87
CA LEU A 69 32.90 10.27 -14.29
C LEU A 69 31.99 11.43 -13.83
N PHE A 70 32.28 11.99 -12.67
CA PHE A 70 31.54 13.11 -12.09
C PHE A 70 32.40 14.36 -11.88
N GLY A 71 33.67 14.29 -12.30
CA GLY A 71 34.68 15.33 -12.17
C GLY A 71 34.98 16.04 -13.51
N PRO A 72 36.06 16.83 -13.56
CA PRO A 72 36.50 17.49 -14.79
C PRO A 72 36.92 16.46 -15.86
N GLU A 73 37.02 16.87 -17.12
CA GLU A 73 37.50 16.00 -18.20
C GLU A 73 38.93 15.52 -17.92
N PRO A 74 39.25 14.23 -18.15
CA PRO A 74 40.61 13.72 -17.98
C PRO A 74 41.59 14.54 -18.83
N GLN A 75 42.55 15.17 -18.17
CA GLN A 75 43.65 15.83 -18.87
C GLN A 75 44.72 14.79 -19.24
N GLU A 76 45.49 15.06 -20.30
CA GLU A 76 46.62 14.20 -20.68
C GLU A 76 47.54 13.96 -19.47
N PRO A 77 48.14 12.76 -19.34
CA PRO A 77 49.01 12.44 -18.20
C PRO A 77 50.09 13.52 -18.08
N PRO A 78 50.40 13.95 -16.84
CA PRO A 78 51.30 15.07 -16.62
C PRO A 78 52.65 14.78 -17.28
N GLU A 79 52.99 15.53 -18.32
CA GLU A 79 54.40 15.67 -18.68
C GLU A 79 55.12 16.23 -17.45
N PRO A 80 56.26 15.62 -17.03
CA PRO A 80 57.02 16.17 -15.94
C PRO A 80 57.36 17.63 -16.29
N PRO A 81 57.22 18.56 -15.33
CA PRO A 81 57.56 19.95 -15.58
C PRO A 81 58.97 20.02 -16.19
N PRO A 82 59.17 20.74 -17.30
CA PRO A 82 60.44 20.70 -18.01
C PRO A 82 61.55 21.29 -17.15
N ASN A 83 62.72 20.66 -17.14
CA ASN A 83 63.93 21.27 -16.61
C ASN A 83 64.27 22.50 -17.45
N VAL A 84 64.70 23.58 -16.79
CA VAL A 84 65.00 24.84 -17.47
C VAL A 84 66.49 25.11 -17.39
N GLN A 85 67.08 25.46 -18.53
CA GLN A 85 68.50 25.78 -18.64
C GLN A 85 68.70 27.28 -18.78
N TYR A 86 69.63 27.82 -17.99
CA TYR A 86 70.04 29.23 -18.03
C TYR A 86 71.54 29.34 -18.27
N PRO A 87 72.04 30.35 -19.02
CA PRO A 87 73.47 30.57 -19.17
C PRO A 87 74.07 31.12 -17.88
N ILE A 88 75.04 30.42 -17.28
CA ILE A 88 75.64 30.82 -15.98
C ILE A 88 76.32 32.19 -16.07
N ALA A 89 76.98 32.50 -17.18
CA ALA A 89 77.73 33.74 -17.36
C ALA A 89 76.86 35.02 -17.44
N LEU A 90 75.54 34.90 -17.33
CA LEU A 90 74.60 36.03 -17.32
C LEU A 90 73.90 36.17 -15.98
N ILE A 91 74.13 35.25 -15.05
CA ILE A 91 73.46 35.21 -13.74
C ILE A 91 74.34 36.01 -12.79
N GLU A 92 73.73 36.92 -12.03
CA GLU A 92 74.41 37.53 -10.89
C GLU A 92 74.77 36.44 -9.86
N ASP A 93 75.80 36.66 -9.04
CA ASP A 93 76.46 35.62 -8.22
C ASP A 93 75.49 34.82 -7.30
N GLU A 94 74.31 35.36 -7.01
CA GLU A 94 73.30 34.80 -6.11
C GLU A 94 71.95 34.49 -6.80
N ILE A 95 71.34 33.35 -6.42
CA ILE A 95 69.96 33.01 -6.79
C ILE A 95 69.05 33.11 -5.56
N ASP A 96 68.05 33.99 -5.62
CA ASP A 96 67.01 34.09 -4.61
C ASP A 96 66.09 32.87 -4.68
N MET A 97 66.05 32.07 -3.62
CA MET A 97 65.17 30.91 -3.53
C MET A 97 64.18 31.04 -2.37
N SER A 98 63.04 30.39 -2.52
CA SER A 98 62.09 30.27 -1.43
C SER A 98 61.40 28.93 -1.41
N PHE A 99 61.11 28.46 -0.21
CA PHE A 99 60.34 27.25 0.05
C PHE A 99 59.09 27.60 0.83
N LYS A 100 57.93 27.24 0.26
CA LYS A 100 56.62 27.40 0.88
C LYS A 100 56.07 26.05 1.29
N PHE A 101 55.55 25.97 2.52
CA PHE A 101 54.86 24.82 3.05
C PHE A 101 53.40 25.16 3.34
N ASP A 102 52.48 24.39 2.77
CA ASP A 102 51.04 24.49 2.99
C ASP A 102 50.47 23.15 3.50
N THR A 103 49.53 23.22 4.45
CA THR A 103 48.83 22.05 5.00
C THR A 103 47.34 22.33 5.20
N ASN A 104 46.51 21.30 5.02
CA ASN A 104 45.08 21.35 5.33
C ASN A 104 44.75 20.92 6.77
N SER A 105 45.73 20.40 7.52
CA SER A 105 45.49 19.80 8.83
C SER A 105 45.39 20.85 9.93
N THR A 106 44.29 20.82 10.68
CA THR A 106 44.09 21.66 11.87
C THR A 106 45.06 21.31 13.00
N LEU A 107 45.55 20.06 13.05
CA LEU A 107 46.57 19.63 14.02
C LEU A 107 47.91 20.32 13.74
N LEU A 108 48.31 20.40 12.47
CA LEU A 108 49.57 21.02 12.03
C LEU A 108 49.58 22.55 12.16
N HIS A 109 48.40 23.17 12.30
CA HIS A 109 48.31 24.59 12.70
C HIS A 109 48.64 24.83 14.19
N SER A 110 48.58 23.79 15.03
CA SER A 110 48.77 23.90 16.48
C SER A 110 50.11 23.36 16.98
N VAL A 111 50.83 22.61 16.15
CA VAL A 111 52.10 21.94 16.48
C VAL A 111 53.27 22.68 15.82
N LYS A 112 54.39 22.84 16.55
CA LYS A 112 55.66 23.34 15.99
C LYS A 112 56.24 22.33 15.01
N GLN A 113 56.68 22.83 13.87
CA GLN A 113 57.31 22.07 12.80
C GLN A 113 58.72 22.61 12.58
N GLY A 114 59.72 21.74 12.65
CA GLY A 114 61.08 22.08 12.25
C GLY A 114 61.18 22.12 10.72
N VAL A 115 61.83 23.14 10.18
CA VAL A 115 62.23 23.20 8.77
C VAL A 115 63.75 23.36 8.66
N LYS A 116 64.36 22.56 7.79
CA LYS A 116 65.79 22.63 7.44
C LYS A 116 65.93 22.59 5.93
N ILE A 117 66.83 23.42 5.39
CA ILE A 117 67.14 23.44 3.96
C ILE A 117 68.64 23.29 3.79
N GLU A 118 69.05 22.30 2.98
CA GLU A 118 70.45 22.00 2.70
C GLU A 118 70.68 21.90 1.19
N ALA A 119 71.82 22.40 0.72
CA ALA A 119 72.36 22.05 -0.60
C ALA A 119 73.23 20.80 -0.44
N VAL A 120 72.82 19.69 -1.04
CA VAL A 120 73.63 18.47 -1.11
C VAL A 120 74.40 18.47 -2.43
N LEU A 121 75.66 18.86 -2.37
CA LEU A 121 76.60 18.78 -3.47
C LEU A 121 76.96 17.31 -3.69
N LYS A 122 76.89 16.85 -4.94
CA LYS A 122 77.13 15.46 -5.32
C LYS A 122 78.03 15.41 -6.56
N ASN A 123 78.86 14.37 -6.61
CA ASN A 123 79.64 14.02 -7.79
C ASN A 123 79.43 12.54 -8.12
N GLY A 124 78.37 12.25 -8.86
CA GLY A 124 77.94 10.87 -9.10
C GLY A 124 77.89 10.08 -7.79
N ASP A 125 78.34 8.82 -7.81
CA ASP A 125 78.38 7.99 -6.59
C ASP A 125 79.68 8.11 -5.77
N LEU A 126 80.55 9.08 -6.10
CA LEU A 126 81.89 9.18 -5.51
C LEU A 126 81.90 9.89 -4.16
N TRP A 127 81.23 11.03 -4.07
CA TRP A 127 81.14 11.81 -2.84
C TRP A 127 79.87 12.67 -2.80
N GLN A 128 79.49 13.03 -1.58
CA GLN A 128 78.42 13.97 -1.29
C GLN A 128 78.83 14.86 -0.12
N LYS A 129 78.50 16.16 -0.19
CA LYS A 129 78.72 17.13 0.88
C LYS A 129 77.46 17.97 1.05
N ALA A 130 76.93 18.02 2.27
CA ALA A 130 75.80 18.87 2.60
C ALA A 130 76.31 20.24 3.08
N VAL A 131 75.74 21.30 2.53
CA VAL A 131 75.91 22.69 2.95
C VAL A 131 74.58 23.16 3.51
N GLU A 132 74.61 23.68 4.73
CA GLU A 132 73.41 24.19 5.38
C GLU A 132 73.07 25.58 4.82
N LEU A 133 71.91 25.71 4.17
CA LEU A 133 71.41 26.98 3.65
C LEU A 133 70.48 27.66 4.67
N VAL A 134 69.66 26.86 5.34
CA VAL A 134 68.78 27.34 6.41
C VAL A 134 68.90 26.40 7.61
N PRO A 135 69.34 26.91 8.78
CA PRO A 135 69.41 26.11 9.99
C PRO A 135 68.01 25.69 10.44
N VAL A 136 67.95 24.62 11.23
CA VAL A 136 66.68 24.11 11.76
C VAL A 136 65.91 25.23 12.46
N THR A 137 64.78 25.61 11.89
CA THR A 137 63.95 26.70 12.39
C THR A 137 62.55 26.19 12.68
N ASP A 138 61.99 26.53 13.83
CA ASP A 138 60.62 26.17 14.16
C ASP A 138 59.62 27.14 13.50
N LYS A 139 58.63 26.57 12.80
CA LYS A 139 57.49 27.27 12.21
C LYS A 139 56.18 26.60 12.64
N THR A 140 55.05 27.27 12.43
CA THR A 140 53.71 26.72 12.73
C THR A 140 52.78 26.98 11.56
N GLY A 141 51.93 25.99 11.24
CA GLY A 141 50.98 26.09 10.14
C GLY A 141 51.62 26.25 8.76
N ASN A 142 51.05 27.14 7.95
CA ASN A 142 51.58 27.47 6.63
C ASN A 142 52.68 28.52 6.75
N PHE A 143 53.84 28.28 6.15
CA PHE A 143 54.98 29.17 6.25
C PHE A 143 55.75 29.28 4.93
N LYS A 144 56.56 30.33 4.85
CA LYS A 144 57.52 30.58 3.76
C LYS A 144 58.90 30.81 4.37
N VAL A 145 59.91 30.20 3.78
CA VAL A 145 61.33 30.41 4.08
C VAL A 145 61.99 30.93 2.81
N GLU A 146 62.76 32.00 2.95
CA GLU A 146 63.55 32.60 1.87
C GLU A 146 65.01 32.39 2.19
N PHE A 147 65.81 32.07 1.18
CA PHE A 147 67.23 31.75 1.30
C PHE A 147 67.93 31.98 -0.03
N GLU A 148 69.22 32.26 0.02
CA GLU A 148 70.03 32.58 -1.15
C GLU A 148 70.91 31.36 -1.49
N LEU A 149 71.14 31.17 -2.79
CA LEU A 149 72.11 30.19 -3.30
C LEU A 149 73.26 30.95 -3.96
N ASP A 150 74.36 31.09 -3.23
CA ASP A 150 75.61 31.67 -3.73
C ASP A 150 76.32 30.66 -4.63
N LEU A 151 76.41 30.98 -5.92
CA LEU A 151 77.03 30.10 -6.91
C LEU A 151 78.55 30.11 -6.80
N ASP A 152 79.15 31.22 -6.36
CA ASP A 152 80.60 31.37 -6.20
C ASP A 152 81.09 30.54 -5.01
N GLU A 153 80.41 30.62 -3.86
CA GLU A 153 80.74 29.79 -2.69
C GLU A 153 80.65 28.29 -3.03
N ILE A 154 79.59 27.89 -3.75
CA ILE A 154 79.42 26.50 -4.17
C ILE A 154 80.52 26.08 -5.15
N ASN A 155 80.88 26.94 -6.10
CA ASN A 155 81.93 26.65 -7.06
C ASN A 155 83.30 26.53 -6.38
N GLU A 156 83.64 27.41 -5.43
CA GLU A 156 84.86 27.31 -4.62
C GLU A 156 84.90 26.02 -3.79
N LEU A 157 83.76 25.59 -3.26
CA LEU A 157 83.65 24.32 -2.54
C LEU A 157 83.90 23.12 -3.46
N PHE A 158 83.35 23.13 -4.67
CA PHE A 158 83.65 22.10 -5.67
C PHE A 158 85.14 22.11 -6.05
N ASP A 159 85.73 23.27 -6.31
CA ASP A 159 87.15 23.40 -6.67
C ASP A 159 88.06 22.88 -5.56
N THR A 160 87.76 23.23 -4.31
CA THR A 160 88.51 22.73 -3.14
C THR A 160 88.44 21.21 -3.04
N ILE A 161 87.27 20.61 -3.24
CA ILE A 161 87.10 19.15 -3.19
C ILE A 161 87.79 18.49 -4.39
N ASP A 162 87.71 19.07 -5.58
CA ASP A 162 88.38 18.57 -6.78
C ASP A 162 89.91 18.57 -6.59
N GLU A 163 90.47 19.61 -5.96
CA GLU A 163 91.90 19.69 -5.59
C GLU A 163 92.28 18.66 -4.51
N GLU A 164 91.47 18.50 -3.46
CA GLU A 164 91.71 17.55 -2.38
C GLU A 164 91.61 16.08 -2.82
N THR A 165 90.63 15.78 -3.68
CA THR A 165 90.37 14.42 -4.16
C THR A 165 91.18 14.06 -5.41
N GLY A 166 91.63 15.06 -6.17
CA GLY A 166 92.25 14.89 -7.48
C GLY A 166 91.26 14.45 -8.57
N ILE A 167 89.95 14.54 -8.32
CA ILE A 167 88.89 14.12 -9.22
C ILE A 167 88.14 15.36 -9.70
N ALA A 168 88.48 15.86 -10.88
CA ALA A 168 87.75 16.97 -11.49
C ALA A 168 86.56 16.48 -12.32
N THR A 169 85.39 17.09 -12.15
CA THR A 169 84.22 16.82 -13.01
C THR A 169 83.76 18.01 -13.82
N ARG A 170 83.23 17.70 -15.01
CA ARG A 170 82.67 18.72 -15.92
C ARG A 170 81.23 19.09 -15.58
N THR A 171 80.59 18.28 -14.75
CA THR A 171 79.23 18.43 -14.27
C THR A 171 79.27 18.43 -12.75
N ARG A 172 78.61 19.42 -12.15
CA ARG A 172 78.47 19.58 -10.70
C ARG A 172 76.98 19.44 -10.38
N GLU A 173 76.63 18.45 -9.56
CA GLU A 173 75.24 18.20 -9.17
C GLU A 173 74.99 18.78 -7.79
N ILE A 174 73.91 19.54 -7.66
CA ILE A 174 73.48 20.18 -6.42
C ILE A 174 72.02 19.80 -6.20
N ASN A 175 71.69 19.18 -5.09
CA ASN A 175 70.29 18.90 -4.73
C ASN A 175 69.90 19.80 -3.56
N ILE A 176 68.96 20.71 -3.78
CA ILE A 176 68.38 21.50 -2.69
C ILE A 176 67.33 20.63 -1.99
N VAL A 177 67.61 20.23 -0.76
CA VAL A 177 66.75 19.35 0.04
C VAL A 177 66.07 20.19 1.12
N ALA A 178 64.75 20.31 1.04
CA ALA A 178 63.92 20.86 2.09
C ALA A 178 63.28 19.72 2.90
N THR A 179 63.57 19.71 4.20
CA THR A 179 63.04 18.74 5.16
C THR A 179 62.14 19.46 6.15
N VAL A 180 60.88 19.03 6.23
CA VAL A 180 59.90 19.49 7.21
C VAL A 180 59.52 18.33 8.11
N GLY A 181 59.69 18.53 9.42
CA GLY A 181 59.42 17.51 10.44
C GLY A 181 58.53 18.01 11.57
N LEU A 182 57.81 17.08 12.18
CA LEU A 182 56.98 17.30 13.36
C LEU A 182 57.83 17.26 14.63
N GLY A 183 57.55 18.19 15.56
CA GLY A 183 58.31 18.32 16.81
C GLY A 183 59.46 19.33 16.72
N GLU A 184 59.96 19.79 17.88
CA GLU A 184 61.15 20.65 17.93
C GLU A 184 62.35 19.86 17.39
N GLY A 185 63.02 20.36 16.35
CA GLY A 185 64.23 19.73 15.84
C GLY A 185 64.07 18.53 14.89
N LEU A 186 62.96 18.44 14.13
CA LEU A 186 62.74 17.41 13.09
C LEU A 186 62.60 15.97 13.64
N GLU A 187 61.84 15.76 14.73
CA GLU A 187 61.73 14.44 15.37
C GLU A 187 61.05 13.37 14.49
N SER A 188 60.15 13.79 13.58
CA SER A 188 59.52 12.92 12.59
C SER A 188 59.36 13.63 11.25
N GLU A 189 59.99 13.13 10.19
CA GLU A 189 59.94 13.72 8.86
C GLU A 189 58.53 13.58 8.25
N ASN A 190 57.90 14.72 7.95
CA ASN A 190 56.57 14.78 7.35
C ASN A 190 56.65 15.02 5.83
N LEU A 191 57.63 15.80 5.40
CA LEU A 191 57.87 16.09 3.99
C LEU A 191 59.37 16.26 3.72
N VAL A 192 59.89 15.50 2.76
CA VAL A 192 61.23 15.70 2.20
C VAL A 192 61.08 15.99 0.71
N GLN A 193 61.50 17.17 0.25
CA GLN A 193 61.46 17.56 -1.16
C GLN A 193 62.88 17.91 -1.63
N SER A 194 63.27 17.38 -2.78
CA SER A 194 64.56 17.67 -3.43
C SER A 194 64.34 18.40 -4.75
N LEU A 195 65.04 19.51 -4.96
CA LEU A 195 65.12 20.21 -6.23
C LEU A 195 66.53 20.01 -6.82
N PRO A 196 66.69 19.24 -7.91
CA PRO A 196 67.98 19.04 -8.54
C PRO A 196 68.38 20.28 -9.36
N ILE A 197 69.65 20.65 -9.23
CA ILE A 197 70.33 21.71 -9.97
C ILE A 197 71.63 21.12 -10.52
N VAL A 198 71.87 21.27 -11.83
CA VAL A 198 73.08 20.75 -12.49
C VAL A 198 73.82 21.88 -13.17
N LEU A 199 75.07 22.11 -12.75
CA LEU A 199 75.98 23.02 -13.43
C LEU A 199 76.79 22.21 -14.45
N SER A 200 76.65 22.53 -15.73
CA SER A 200 77.32 21.85 -16.83
C SER A 200 77.99 22.86 -17.77
N GLY A 201 79.30 23.03 -17.62
CA GLY A 201 80.06 23.98 -18.45
C GLY A 201 79.55 25.43 -18.30
N SER A 202 78.79 25.92 -19.27
CA SER A 202 78.28 27.30 -19.31
C SER A 202 76.79 27.42 -18.95
N THR A 203 76.14 26.34 -18.54
CA THR A 203 74.69 26.31 -18.27
C THR A 203 74.37 25.73 -16.89
N ILE A 204 73.40 26.35 -16.22
CA ILE A 204 72.74 25.83 -15.02
C ILE A 204 71.38 25.28 -15.42
N GLU A 205 71.13 24.03 -15.08
CA GLU A 205 69.85 23.36 -15.27
C GLU A 205 69.14 23.26 -13.93
N ILE A 206 67.95 23.84 -13.79
CA ILE A 206 67.12 23.74 -12.59
C ILE A 206 65.96 22.80 -12.88
N GLY A 207 65.75 21.82 -11.99
CA GLY A 207 64.68 20.84 -12.08
C GLY A 207 63.29 21.47 -12.14
N GLY A 208 62.40 20.90 -12.94
CA GLY A 208 61.02 21.40 -13.07
C GLY A 208 60.11 21.06 -11.88
N GLU A 209 60.50 20.09 -11.03
CA GLU A 209 59.67 19.55 -9.93
C GLU A 209 59.60 20.48 -8.70
N LEU A 210 59.06 21.67 -8.92
CA LEU A 210 58.96 22.72 -7.90
C LEU A 210 57.90 22.42 -6.83
N VAL A 211 56.89 21.60 -7.13
CA VAL A 211 55.79 21.29 -6.20
C VAL A 211 55.80 19.81 -5.86
N LYS A 212 55.79 19.49 -4.56
CA LYS A 212 55.58 18.14 -4.06
C LYS A 212 54.37 18.11 -3.12
N THR A 213 53.43 17.23 -3.40
CA THR A 213 52.27 16.99 -2.53
C THR A 213 52.34 15.58 -1.97
N VAL A 214 52.23 15.47 -0.65
CA VAL A 214 52.16 14.19 0.06
C VAL A 214 50.79 14.11 0.72
N GLN A 215 50.08 13.02 0.46
CA GLN A 215 48.77 12.73 1.03
C GLN A 215 48.88 11.47 1.89
N ASP A 216 48.47 11.58 3.16
CA ASP A 216 48.32 10.43 4.05
C ASP A 216 46.84 10.04 4.12
N ASP A 217 46.50 8.98 3.39
CA ASP A 217 45.13 8.48 3.25
C ASP A 217 44.55 7.91 4.57
N SER A 218 45.39 7.61 5.57
CA SER A 218 44.93 7.09 6.86
C SER A 218 44.38 8.19 7.78
N VAL A 219 44.84 9.42 7.58
CA VAL A 219 44.53 10.56 8.46
C VAL A 219 43.88 11.73 7.68
N GLY A 220 43.80 11.63 6.35
CA GLY A 220 43.24 12.68 5.48
C GLY A 220 44.09 13.95 5.47
N ILE A 221 45.38 13.85 5.80
CA ILE A 221 46.30 14.99 5.84
C ILE A 221 46.95 15.16 4.47
N THR A 222 46.91 16.37 3.94
CA THR A 222 47.63 16.74 2.72
C THR A 222 48.63 17.83 3.04
N THR A 223 49.91 17.54 2.79
CA THR A 223 51.01 18.51 2.88
C THR A 223 51.55 18.84 1.50
N ARG A 224 51.89 20.10 1.29
CA ARG A 224 52.38 20.59 0.00
C ARG A 224 53.62 21.46 0.22
N GLY A 225 54.74 21.04 -0.37
CA GLY A 225 55.95 21.85 -0.52
C GLY A 225 55.97 22.51 -1.89
N THR A 226 56.44 23.75 -1.95
CA THR A 226 56.59 24.50 -3.20
C THR A 226 57.88 25.31 -3.16
N PHE A 227 58.83 24.98 -4.04
CA PHE A 227 59.98 25.81 -4.34
C PHE A 227 59.60 26.91 -5.34
N ASP A 228 60.20 28.08 -5.16
CA ASP A 228 60.18 29.19 -6.10
C ASP A 228 61.57 29.81 -6.13
N TYR A 229 61.96 30.40 -7.26
CA TYR A 229 63.27 31.01 -7.41
C TYR A 229 63.20 32.25 -8.31
N THR A 230 64.09 33.19 -8.09
CA THR A 230 64.31 34.36 -8.95
C THR A 230 65.79 34.45 -9.24
N ILE A 231 66.13 34.42 -10.53
CA ILE A 231 67.50 34.60 -11.01
C ILE A 231 67.62 36.04 -11.48
N TYR A 232 68.54 36.81 -10.90
CA TYR A 232 68.89 38.13 -11.42
C TYR A 232 69.93 37.98 -12.53
N LEU A 233 69.77 38.77 -13.59
CA LEU A 233 70.66 38.72 -14.74
C LEU A 233 71.49 39.99 -14.83
N GLU A 234 72.78 39.83 -15.10
CA GLU A 234 73.64 40.93 -15.52
C GLU A 234 73.11 41.56 -16.82
N GLU A 235 73.47 42.82 -17.08
CA GLU A 235 73.07 43.54 -18.30
C GLU A 235 73.49 42.75 -19.54
N ASN A 236 72.50 42.28 -20.31
CA ASN A 236 72.76 41.41 -21.46
C ASN A 236 71.80 41.68 -22.62
N SER A 237 72.21 41.25 -23.83
CA SER A 237 71.43 41.45 -25.06
C SER A 237 70.45 40.30 -25.37
N LEU A 238 70.52 39.19 -24.62
CA LEU A 238 69.76 37.97 -24.88
C LEU A 238 68.36 38.03 -24.25
N TYR A 239 68.28 38.53 -23.02
CA TYR A 239 67.04 38.67 -22.27
C TYR A 239 66.60 40.14 -22.25
N LYS A 240 65.29 40.37 -22.36
CA LYS A 240 64.69 41.71 -22.26
C LYS A 240 64.34 42.10 -20.83
N THR A 241 64.65 41.23 -19.87
CA THR A 241 64.24 41.30 -18.48
C THR A 241 65.47 41.08 -17.62
N ASP A 242 65.53 41.79 -16.51
CA ASP A 242 66.66 41.72 -15.57
C ASP A 242 66.48 40.55 -14.57
N THR A 243 65.35 39.83 -14.64
CA THR A 243 65.05 38.67 -13.80
C THR A 243 64.40 37.54 -14.60
N LEU A 244 64.72 36.30 -14.22
CA LEU A 244 64.07 35.09 -14.69
C LEU A 244 63.36 34.39 -13.53
N LYS A 245 62.18 33.85 -13.81
CA LYS A 245 61.34 33.11 -12.85
C LYS A 245 60.99 31.74 -13.42
N PRO A 246 60.67 30.75 -12.58
CA PRO A 246 60.24 29.46 -13.05
C PRO A 246 59.05 29.56 -14.01
N PRO A 247 58.96 28.65 -14.99
CA PRO A 247 57.81 28.59 -15.89
C PRO A 247 56.53 28.37 -15.08
N LYS A 248 55.47 29.08 -15.44
CA LYS A 248 54.16 28.90 -14.80
C LYS A 248 53.61 27.52 -15.14
N TYR A 249 53.71 26.60 -14.19
CA TYR A 249 53.08 25.29 -14.27
C TYR A 249 51.69 25.37 -13.64
N THR A 250 50.64 25.11 -14.42
CA THR A 250 49.28 24.95 -13.89
C THR A 250 49.16 23.54 -13.32
N PRO A 251 48.98 23.36 -12.00
CA PRO A 251 48.77 22.03 -11.45
C PRO A 251 47.49 21.42 -12.04
N TYR A 252 47.55 20.12 -12.34
CA TYR A 252 46.41 19.37 -12.86
C TYR A 252 45.25 19.37 -11.86
N VAL A 253 44.03 19.43 -12.38
CA VAL A 253 42.81 19.40 -11.55
C VAL A 253 42.48 17.94 -11.24
N THR A 254 42.78 17.49 -10.03
CA THR A 254 42.36 16.18 -9.53
C THR A 254 40.85 16.17 -9.31
N PRO A 255 40.11 15.10 -9.66
CA PRO A 255 38.70 15.00 -9.35
C PRO A 255 38.48 15.03 -7.83
N GLU A 256 37.50 15.82 -7.38
CA GLU A 256 37.14 15.89 -5.96
C GLU A 256 36.17 14.76 -5.58
N GLN A 257 36.12 14.45 -4.28
CA GLN A 257 35.15 13.51 -3.72
C GLN A 257 33.73 14.09 -3.86
N LYS A 258 32.78 13.26 -4.27
CA LYS A 258 31.39 13.68 -4.48
C LYS A 258 30.44 12.84 -3.64
N THR A 259 29.39 13.46 -3.13
CA THR A 259 28.29 12.77 -2.46
C THR A 259 27.03 12.75 -3.33
N LEU A 260 26.28 11.66 -3.27
CA LEU A 260 25.00 11.49 -3.95
C LEU A 260 23.93 11.11 -2.94
N GLY A 261 22.79 11.80 -2.98
CA GLY A 261 21.61 11.47 -2.18
C GLY A 261 20.73 10.42 -2.86
N VAL A 262 19.45 10.38 -2.47
CA VAL A 262 18.45 9.41 -2.93
C VAL A 262 18.12 9.51 -4.42
N GLY A 263 17.95 8.37 -5.10
CA GLY A 263 17.43 8.25 -6.47
C GLY A 263 18.40 7.96 -7.65
N PRO A 264 19.63 8.51 -7.74
CA PRO A 264 20.48 8.30 -8.91
C PRO A 264 21.02 6.86 -8.98
N VAL A 265 21.27 6.40 -10.20
CA VAL A 265 22.00 5.14 -10.46
C VAL A 265 23.48 5.38 -10.18
N ILE A 266 24.07 4.57 -9.29
CA ILE A 266 25.45 4.78 -8.84
C ILE A 266 26.32 3.63 -9.34
N PRO A 267 27.40 3.88 -10.11
CA PRO A 267 28.34 2.83 -10.46
C PRO A 267 29.00 2.28 -9.19
N PHE A 268 28.90 0.96 -9.00
CA PHE A 268 29.32 0.30 -7.77
C PHE A 268 30.81 0.55 -7.45
N GLY A 269 31.68 0.48 -8.46
CA GLY A 269 33.12 0.66 -8.30
C GLY A 269 33.54 2.05 -7.79
N LEU A 270 32.64 3.03 -7.86
CA LEU A 270 32.86 4.38 -7.35
C LEU A 270 32.39 4.56 -5.92
N VAL A 271 31.61 3.63 -5.35
CA VAL A 271 31.13 3.73 -3.98
C VAL A 271 32.28 3.52 -2.99
N GLU A 272 32.41 4.44 -2.04
CA GLU A 272 33.37 4.36 -0.93
C GLU A 272 32.67 3.99 0.37
N ARG A 273 31.60 4.71 0.72
CA ARG A 273 30.78 4.47 1.90
C ARG A 273 29.33 4.89 1.65
N MET A 274 28.40 4.29 2.37
CA MET A 274 27.01 4.73 2.42
C MET A 274 26.58 4.92 3.86
N ASP A 275 26.06 6.10 4.17
CA ASP A 275 25.46 6.40 5.46
C ASP A 275 23.93 6.42 5.27
N THR A 276 23.21 5.66 6.09
CA THR A 276 21.75 5.50 5.99
C THR A 276 21.09 6.01 7.26
N SER A 277 19.96 6.69 7.10
CA SER A 277 19.14 7.20 8.19
C SER A 277 17.75 6.56 8.12
N TYR A 278 17.26 6.08 9.26
CA TYR A 278 15.89 5.58 9.39
C TYR A 278 15.10 6.49 10.33
N TYR A 279 14.01 7.02 9.80
CA TYR A 279 13.05 7.84 10.52
C TYR A 279 11.81 7.00 10.82
N TYR A 280 11.37 7.05 12.07
CA TYR A 280 10.13 6.42 12.49
C TYR A 280 9.27 7.41 13.27
N SER A 281 7.99 7.44 12.95
CA SER A 281 6.99 8.23 13.65
C SER A 281 5.73 7.41 13.92
N PHE A 282 5.15 7.63 15.09
CA PHE A 282 3.93 6.99 15.52
C PHE A 282 2.90 8.06 15.92
N GLN A 283 1.72 8.02 15.28
CA GLN A 283 0.63 8.95 15.55
C GLN A 283 -0.61 8.20 16.00
N ALA A 284 -1.25 8.65 17.07
CA ALA A 284 -2.49 8.08 17.58
C ALA A 284 -3.55 9.17 17.80
N SER A 285 -4.82 8.80 17.65
CA SER A 285 -5.95 9.71 17.86
C SER A 285 -6.12 10.19 19.30
N ARG A 286 -5.46 9.52 20.26
CA ARG A 286 -5.47 9.82 21.70
C ARG A 286 -4.08 9.62 22.30
N PRO A 287 -3.74 10.32 23.39
CA PRO A 287 -2.45 10.14 24.07
C PRO A 287 -2.33 8.72 24.66
N ILE A 288 -1.11 8.18 24.67
CA ILE A 288 -0.75 6.84 25.17
C ILE A 288 0.24 6.99 26.32
N GLU A 289 0.13 6.16 27.36
CA GLU A 289 0.85 6.35 28.63
C GLU A 289 2.25 5.71 28.68
N VAL A 290 2.42 4.52 28.09
CA VAL A 290 3.72 3.81 28.06
C VAL A 290 4.00 3.37 26.64
N ILE A 291 5.11 3.84 26.07
CA ILE A 291 5.56 3.50 24.73
C ILE A 291 6.95 2.91 24.84
N THR A 292 7.12 1.66 24.41
CA THR A 292 8.43 1.04 24.23
C THR A 292 8.61 0.69 22.76
N GLU A 293 9.61 1.28 22.13
CA GLU A 293 9.96 1.01 20.74
C GLU A 293 11.33 0.34 20.70
N GLU A 294 11.36 -0.91 20.24
CA GLU A 294 12.60 -1.65 20.03
C GLU A 294 12.86 -1.75 18.52
N ILE A 295 13.95 -1.15 18.07
CA ILE A 295 14.36 -1.17 16.67
C ILE A 295 15.58 -2.06 16.46
N THR A 296 15.50 -2.90 15.44
CA THR A 296 16.62 -3.70 14.92
C THR A 296 16.71 -3.49 13.42
N VAL A 297 17.89 -3.13 12.91
CA VAL A 297 18.13 -3.01 11.46
C VAL A 297 19.03 -4.14 11.01
N THR A 298 18.61 -4.82 9.95
CA THR A 298 19.35 -5.94 9.36
C THR A 298 19.52 -5.72 7.87
N ALA A 299 20.62 -6.24 7.32
CA ALA A 299 20.81 -6.39 5.90
C ALA A 299 20.72 -7.88 5.55
N THR A 300 19.98 -8.20 4.50
CA THR A 300 19.86 -9.55 3.96
C THR A 300 20.38 -9.54 2.53
N LEU A 301 21.44 -10.30 2.28
CA LEU A 301 21.99 -10.54 0.96
C LEU A 301 21.50 -11.92 0.50
N GLU A 302 20.82 -11.98 -0.64
CA GLU A 302 20.24 -13.22 -1.12
C GLU A 302 20.35 -13.38 -2.63
N SER A 303 20.39 -14.64 -3.05
CA SER A 303 20.15 -15.05 -4.43
C SER A 303 18.78 -15.72 -4.46
N PRO A 304 17.83 -15.22 -5.26
CA PRO A 304 16.47 -15.77 -5.32
C PRO A 304 16.49 -17.29 -5.41
N ASP A 305 15.79 -17.96 -4.49
CA ASP A 305 15.63 -19.42 -4.43
C ASP A 305 16.89 -20.28 -4.19
N ILE A 306 18.08 -19.69 -3.99
CA ILE A 306 19.33 -20.45 -3.80
C ILE A 306 19.89 -20.31 -2.39
N TRP A 307 20.12 -19.09 -1.92
CA TRP A 307 20.73 -18.83 -0.61
C TRP A 307 20.39 -17.43 -0.09
N SER A 308 20.45 -17.26 1.22
CA SER A 308 20.23 -15.96 1.89
C SER A 308 21.14 -15.86 3.12
N LYS A 309 21.72 -14.68 3.35
CA LYS A 309 22.61 -14.38 4.48
C LYS A 309 22.22 -13.04 5.11
N THR A 310 21.94 -13.06 6.40
CA THR A 310 21.49 -11.88 7.15
C THR A 310 22.58 -11.38 8.10
N PHE A 311 22.70 -10.06 8.19
CA PHE A 311 23.66 -9.32 9.01
C PHE A 311 22.91 -8.28 9.84
N ILE A 312 23.39 -8.05 11.06
CA ILE A 312 22.83 -7.00 11.92
C ILE A 312 23.61 -5.72 11.64
N LEU A 313 22.92 -4.69 11.11
CA LEU A 313 23.50 -3.36 10.91
C LEU A 313 23.37 -2.50 12.16
N LEU A 314 22.20 -2.60 12.82
CA LEU A 314 21.95 -1.94 14.09
C LEU A 314 21.37 -2.98 15.07
N PRO A 315 22.04 -3.27 16.20
CA PRO A 315 21.51 -4.15 17.22
C PRO A 315 20.24 -3.55 17.85
N SER A 316 19.45 -4.40 18.52
CA SER A 316 18.22 -3.97 19.17
C SER A 316 18.47 -2.79 20.11
N THR A 317 17.89 -1.65 19.75
CA THR A 317 18.05 -0.38 20.45
C THR A 317 16.67 0.10 20.89
N ARG A 318 16.57 0.58 22.13
CA ARG A 318 15.33 1.15 22.68
C ARG A 318 15.27 2.63 22.40
N GLN A 319 14.15 3.06 21.84
CA GLN A 319 13.81 4.46 21.61
C GLN A 319 12.45 4.77 22.21
N THR A 320 12.15 6.07 22.30
CA THR A 320 10.87 6.57 22.81
C THR A 320 10.40 7.74 21.95
N GLY A 321 9.26 7.56 21.27
CA GLY A 321 8.62 8.61 20.48
C GLY A 321 9.19 8.70 19.07
N ASP A 322 8.97 9.82 18.39
CA ASP A 322 9.52 10.02 17.05
C ASP A 322 11.06 10.04 17.10
N PHE A 323 11.71 9.16 16.33
CA PHE A 323 13.16 9.03 16.34
C PHE A 323 13.77 8.96 14.94
N SER A 324 15.05 9.31 14.88
CA SER A 324 15.92 9.15 13.72
C SER A 324 17.18 8.42 14.16
N ILE A 325 17.57 7.36 13.47
CA ILE A 325 18.81 6.64 13.73
C ILE A 325 19.62 6.55 12.45
N ASP A 326 20.89 6.91 12.57
CA ASP A 326 21.88 6.79 11.51
C ASP A 326 22.73 5.54 11.73
N PHE A 327 22.96 4.79 10.66
CA PHE A 327 23.81 3.62 10.67
C PHE A 327 24.60 3.52 9.35
N PRO A 328 25.89 3.16 9.41
CA PRO A 328 26.70 2.98 8.22
C PRO A 328 26.33 1.66 7.54
N VAL A 329 26.33 1.66 6.22
CA VAL A 329 26.21 0.46 5.39
C VAL A 329 27.49 0.28 4.60
N ASP A 330 28.24 -0.77 4.94
CA ASP A 330 29.48 -1.12 4.24
C ASP A 330 29.16 -1.90 2.97
N ILE A 331 28.81 -1.14 1.94
CA ILE A 331 28.48 -1.67 0.61
C ILE A 331 29.71 -2.36 -0.02
N VAL A 332 30.93 -1.90 0.28
CA VAL A 332 32.18 -2.49 -0.22
C VAL A 332 32.35 -3.90 0.34
N TYR A 333 32.25 -4.05 1.67
CA TYR A 333 32.30 -5.35 2.34
C TYR A 333 31.25 -6.33 1.81
N LEU A 334 29.99 -5.88 1.63
CA LEU A 334 28.91 -6.73 1.13
C LEU A 334 29.20 -7.27 -0.28
N ASN A 335 29.83 -6.47 -1.14
CA ASN A 335 30.22 -6.90 -2.48
C ASN A 335 31.46 -7.79 -2.51
N GLU A 336 32.45 -7.54 -1.65
CA GLU A 336 33.59 -8.44 -1.48
C GLU A 336 33.11 -9.81 -1.00
N LEU A 337 32.18 -9.83 -0.05
CA LEU A 337 31.55 -11.04 0.43
C LEU A 337 30.75 -11.75 -0.67
N LEU A 338 29.96 -11.01 -1.45
CA LEU A 338 29.26 -11.56 -2.60
C LEU A 338 30.25 -12.20 -3.59
N SER A 339 31.34 -11.49 -3.92
CA SER A 339 32.39 -11.97 -4.83
C SER A 339 33.05 -13.25 -4.31
N ALA A 340 33.31 -13.35 -3.00
CA ALA A 340 33.83 -14.56 -2.38
C ALA A 340 32.85 -15.73 -2.53
N ILE A 341 31.57 -15.53 -2.25
CA ILE A 341 30.51 -16.55 -2.41
C ILE A 341 30.42 -17.02 -3.87
N LEU A 342 30.48 -16.10 -4.83
CA LEU A 342 30.44 -16.43 -6.26
C LEU A 342 31.67 -17.25 -6.68
N SER A 343 32.85 -16.94 -6.13
CA SER A 343 34.07 -17.70 -6.39
C SER A 343 34.01 -19.13 -5.84
N GLU A 344 33.34 -19.35 -4.71
CA GLU A 344 33.16 -20.67 -4.10
C GLU A 344 32.09 -21.51 -4.80
N THR A 345 31.00 -20.87 -5.24
CA THR A 345 29.84 -21.54 -5.82
C THR A 345 29.93 -21.72 -7.34
N GLY A 346 30.85 -21.02 -8.01
CA GLY A 346 31.07 -21.09 -9.46
C GLY A 346 29.93 -20.47 -10.29
N GLY A 347 28.96 -19.81 -9.65
CA GLY A 347 27.86 -19.10 -10.30
C GLY A 347 28.25 -17.65 -10.55
N ALA A 348 28.16 -17.19 -11.79
CA ALA A 348 28.57 -15.84 -12.20
C ALA A 348 27.44 -15.02 -12.86
N GLY A 349 26.17 -15.41 -12.68
CA GLY A 349 25.11 -15.00 -13.62
C GLY A 349 23.72 -14.71 -13.07
N GLU A 350 23.52 -14.55 -11.76
CA GLU A 350 22.17 -14.24 -11.23
C GLU A 350 22.13 -12.87 -10.54
N ALA A 351 20.98 -12.22 -10.61
CA ALA A 351 20.73 -10.98 -9.88
C ALA A 351 20.69 -11.29 -8.38
N HIS A 352 21.56 -10.63 -7.60
CA HIS A 352 21.60 -10.78 -6.16
C HIS A 352 20.87 -9.60 -5.53
N ASN A 353 20.02 -9.84 -4.54
CA ASN A 353 19.28 -8.78 -3.89
C ASN A 353 19.92 -8.47 -2.55
N LEU A 354 20.12 -7.18 -2.29
CA LEU A 354 20.42 -6.66 -0.97
C LEU A 354 19.20 -5.93 -0.44
N THR A 355 18.66 -6.44 0.67
CA THR A 355 17.49 -5.88 1.33
C THR A 355 17.84 -5.46 2.74
N ILE A 356 17.68 -4.18 3.06
CA ILE A 356 17.80 -3.62 4.40
C ILE A 356 16.41 -3.57 5.03
N ASN A 357 16.24 -4.28 6.14
CA ASN A 357 14.99 -4.36 6.89
C ASN A 357 15.16 -3.64 8.22
N ALA A 358 14.33 -2.62 8.48
CA ALA A 358 14.16 -2.01 9.79
C ALA A 358 12.93 -2.60 10.47
N PHE A 359 13.16 -3.42 11.49
CA PHE A 359 12.12 -3.99 12.33
C PHE A 359 11.92 -3.10 13.55
N THR A 360 10.75 -2.47 13.67
CA THR A 360 10.36 -1.68 14.82
C THR A 360 9.24 -2.42 15.56
N ARG A 361 9.56 -3.04 16.69
CA ARG A 361 8.55 -3.58 17.61
C ARG A 361 8.04 -2.43 18.48
N PHE A 362 6.74 -2.20 18.41
CA PHE A 362 6.03 -1.21 19.18
C PHE A 362 5.19 -1.91 20.24
N THR A 363 5.45 -1.62 21.50
CA THR A 363 4.63 -2.11 22.61
C THR A 363 4.12 -0.92 23.42
N ALA A 364 2.79 -0.82 23.55
CA ALA A 364 2.18 0.25 24.31
C ALA A 364 0.96 -0.18 25.12
N GLU A 365 0.82 0.40 26.31
CA GLU A 365 -0.34 0.18 27.17
C GLU A 365 -1.33 1.35 27.01
N THR A 366 -2.58 1.02 26.66
CA THR A 366 -3.66 2.00 26.48
C THR A 366 -4.84 1.68 27.39
N GLU A 367 -5.71 2.66 27.63
CA GLU A 367 -6.97 2.48 28.38
C GLU A 367 -7.92 1.44 27.74
N PHE A 368 -7.68 1.08 26.47
CA PHE A 368 -8.49 0.13 25.68
C PHE A 368 -7.84 -1.24 25.47
N GLY A 369 -6.59 -1.43 25.92
CA GLY A 369 -5.83 -2.67 25.73
C GLY A 369 -4.34 -2.44 25.48
N VAL A 370 -3.59 -3.53 25.36
CA VAL A 370 -2.16 -3.52 25.01
C VAL A 370 -2.03 -3.61 23.49
N ILE A 371 -1.20 -2.72 22.91
CA ILE A 371 -0.76 -2.78 21.51
C ILE A 371 0.62 -3.43 21.52
N ASP A 372 0.80 -4.52 20.79
CA ASP A 372 2.10 -5.15 20.54
C ASP A 372 2.18 -5.52 19.06
N GLU A 373 2.86 -4.67 18.29
CA GLU A 373 2.95 -4.78 16.82
C GLU A 373 4.39 -4.68 16.35
N VAL A 374 4.67 -5.24 15.18
CA VAL A 374 5.97 -5.14 14.52
C VAL A 374 5.77 -4.45 13.18
N PHE A 375 6.28 -3.23 13.07
CA PHE A 375 6.35 -2.48 11.83
C PHE A 375 7.67 -2.81 11.10
N THR A 376 7.60 -3.14 9.81
CA THR A 376 8.78 -3.48 9.01
C THR A 376 8.86 -2.57 7.79
N GLN A 377 9.90 -1.73 7.75
CA GLN A 377 10.26 -0.97 6.56
C GLN A 377 11.39 -1.71 5.82
N THR A 378 11.30 -1.74 4.49
CA THR A 378 12.31 -2.36 3.64
C THR A 378 12.90 -1.34 2.67
N LEU A 379 14.19 -1.49 2.39
CA LEU A 379 14.96 -0.76 1.38
C LEU A 379 15.76 -1.80 0.59
N SER A 380 15.53 -1.92 -0.71
CA SER A 380 16.11 -2.99 -1.52
C SER A 380 16.85 -2.46 -2.74
N THR A 381 17.88 -3.18 -3.15
CA THR A 381 18.65 -2.95 -4.38
C THR A 381 19.09 -4.29 -4.96
N GLU A 382 19.24 -4.32 -6.28
CA GLU A 382 19.97 -5.40 -6.95
C GLU A 382 21.48 -5.14 -6.87
N LEU A 383 22.27 -6.20 -6.75
CA LEU A 383 23.72 -6.25 -6.60
C LEU A 383 24.27 -7.24 -7.63
N GLY A 384 25.40 -6.90 -8.25
CA GLY A 384 26.08 -7.74 -9.27
C GLY A 384 26.08 -7.17 -10.70
N GLY A 385 25.21 -6.19 -11.02
CA GLY A 385 25.14 -5.55 -12.34
C GLY A 385 26.18 -4.45 -12.61
N GLY A 386 27.10 -4.20 -11.67
CA GLY A 386 28.05 -3.08 -11.75
C GLY A 386 27.47 -1.71 -11.40
N THR A 387 26.16 -1.62 -11.18
CA THR A 387 25.44 -0.41 -10.72
C THR A 387 24.60 -0.72 -9.48
N LEU A 388 24.42 0.29 -8.64
CA LEU A 388 23.59 0.28 -7.44
C LEU A 388 22.35 1.14 -7.71
N THR A 389 21.17 0.56 -7.50
CA THR A 389 19.87 1.22 -7.72
C THR A 389 18.91 0.83 -6.61
N TRP A 390 18.71 1.74 -5.67
CA TRP A 390 17.74 1.57 -4.59
C TRP A 390 16.31 1.73 -5.08
N ASN A 391 15.38 1.01 -4.44
CA ASN A 391 13.96 1.17 -4.68
C ASN A 391 13.48 2.61 -4.34
N GLU A 392 12.54 3.13 -5.13
CA GLU A 392 12.00 4.49 -4.95
C GLU A 392 11.05 4.61 -3.75
N GLU A 393 10.51 3.49 -3.28
CA GLU A 393 9.55 3.44 -2.17
C GLU A 393 10.27 3.47 -0.82
N LEU A 394 10.79 4.65 -0.48
CA LEU A 394 11.55 4.90 0.74
C LEU A 394 10.67 5.11 1.98
N SER A 395 9.35 5.25 1.82
CA SER A 395 8.42 5.51 2.91
C SER A 395 7.25 4.54 2.90
N LEU A 396 6.95 3.94 4.05
CA LEU A 396 5.77 3.09 4.27
C LEU A 396 4.95 3.64 5.43
N THR A 397 3.63 3.55 5.27
CA THR A 397 2.66 3.91 6.30
C THR A 397 1.75 2.72 6.57
N GLN A 398 1.53 2.40 7.84
CA GLN A 398 0.63 1.32 8.26
C GLN A 398 -0.35 1.85 9.30
N GLU A 399 -1.65 1.71 9.01
CA GLU A 399 -2.73 2.09 9.91
C GLU A 399 -3.19 0.91 10.78
N GLY A 400 -3.57 1.20 12.03
CA GLY A 400 -4.13 0.23 12.97
C GLY A 400 -5.24 0.86 13.83
N ALA A 401 -6.10 0.01 14.41
CA ALA A 401 -7.20 0.48 15.25
C ALA A 401 -7.60 -0.53 16.33
N ILE A 402 -7.98 -0.03 17.51
CA ILE A 402 -8.66 -0.80 18.55
C ILE A 402 -10.16 -0.53 18.44
N THR A 403 -10.93 -1.56 18.11
CA THR A 403 -12.39 -1.49 17.95
C THR A 403 -13.13 -2.01 19.17
N THR A 404 -14.22 -1.33 19.56
CA THR A 404 -15.20 -1.85 20.51
C THR A 404 -16.54 -2.03 19.83
N THR A 405 -17.23 -3.11 20.18
CA THR A 405 -18.60 -3.36 19.75
C THR A 405 -19.58 -2.51 20.57
N ARG A 406 -20.28 -1.58 19.93
CA ARG A 406 -21.37 -0.82 20.54
C ARG A 406 -22.71 -1.31 20.01
N ILE A 407 -23.62 -1.64 20.92
CA ILE A 407 -25.00 -1.98 20.57
C ILE A 407 -25.75 -0.67 20.30
N ILE A 408 -26.05 -0.38 19.04
CA ILE A 408 -26.79 0.81 18.61
C ILE A 408 -28.19 0.40 18.15
N PRO A 409 -29.25 1.18 18.48
CA PRO A 409 -30.58 0.93 17.96
C PRO A 409 -30.57 0.99 16.44
N ASN A 410 -31.13 -0.04 15.79
CA ASN A 410 -31.15 -0.15 14.35
C ASN A 410 -32.00 0.99 13.73
N ASP A 411 -31.35 1.97 13.09
CA ASP A 411 -32.02 3.11 12.44
C ASP A 411 -32.53 2.78 11.02
N SER A 412 -32.50 1.50 10.61
CA SER A 412 -33.16 1.08 9.37
C SER A 412 -34.67 1.32 9.47
N ARG A 413 -35.17 2.15 8.54
CA ARG A 413 -36.58 2.52 8.45
C ARG A 413 -37.24 1.71 7.34
N TYR A 414 -38.31 1.00 7.68
CA TYR A 414 -39.14 0.32 6.71
C TYR A 414 -40.46 1.10 6.59
N LEU A 415 -40.74 1.63 5.40
CA LEU A 415 -41.87 2.55 5.14
C LEU A 415 -41.91 3.76 6.10
N GLY A 416 -40.74 4.28 6.47
CA GLY A 416 -40.62 5.43 7.40
C GLY A 416 -40.81 5.08 8.88
N LEU A 417 -41.05 3.81 9.23
CA LEU A 417 -41.22 3.33 10.59
C LEU A 417 -39.97 2.56 11.05
N SER A 418 -39.60 2.69 12.33
CA SER A 418 -38.53 1.88 12.94
C SER A 418 -38.94 0.40 13.02
N ALA A 419 -37.97 -0.52 13.21
CA ALA A 419 -38.26 -1.94 13.38
C ALA A 419 -39.30 -2.24 14.47
N GLY A 420 -39.29 -1.47 15.58
CA GLY A 420 -40.33 -1.52 16.61
C GLY A 420 -41.68 -0.95 16.16
N GLY A 421 -41.66 0.14 15.39
CA GLY A 421 -42.86 0.76 14.81
C GLY A 421 -43.59 -0.15 13.83
N VAL A 422 -42.87 -0.92 12.99
CA VAL A 422 -43.46 -1.90 12.07
C VAL A 422 -44.19 -3.01 12.84
N LYS A 423 -43.60 -3.53 13.93
CA LYS A 423 -44.25 -4.55 14.78
C LYS A 423 -45.54 -4.02 15.42
N LEU A 424 -45.49 -2.81 15.98
CA LEU A 424 -46.63 -2.19 16.65
C LEU A 424 -47.78 -1.89 15.67
N THR A 425 -47.47 -1.29 14.52
CA THR A 425 -48.46 -0.97 13.48
C THR A 425 -49.08 -2.23 12.88
N SER A 426 -48.30 -3.29 12.66
CA SER A 426 -48.80 -4.59 12.21
C SER A 426 -49.78 -5.20 13.22
N LEU A 427 -49.49 -5.12 14.53
CA LEU A 427 -50.35 -5.64 15.60
C LEU A 427 -51.69 -4.88 15.65
N ILE A 428 -51.63 -3.54 15.52
CA ILE A 428 -52.83 -2.70 15.47
C ILE A 428 -53.70 -3.04 14.26
N LEU A 429 -53.11 -3.21 13.07
CA LEU A 429 -53.85 -3.63 11.87
C LEU A 429 -54.48 -5.03 12.05
N GLY A 430 -53.78 -5.95 12.71
CA GLY A 430 -54.31 -7.28 13.03
C GLY A 430 -55.53 -7.23 13.96
N LEU A 431 -55.51 -6.35 14.97
CA LEU A 431 -56.66 -6.11 15.85
C LEU A 431 -57.85 -5.50 15.10
N ILE A 432 -57.60 -4.54 14.20
CA ILE A 432 -58.64 -3.94 13.35
C ILE A 432 -59.27 -5.00 12.44
N PHE A 433 -58.45 -5.88 11.85
CA PHE A 433 -58.94 -7.02 11.07
C PHE A 433 -59.85 -7.92 11.90
N LEU A 434 -59.44 -8.30 13.11
CA LEU A 434 -60.23 -9.18 13.98
C LEU A 434 -61.60 -8.57 14.30
N MET A 435 -61.65 -7.27 14.59
CA MET A 435 -62.89 -6.54 14.83
C MET A 435 -63.81 -6.55 13.60
N LEU A 436 -63.28 -6.24 12.41
CA LEU A 436 -64.03 -6.23 11.16
C LEU A 436 -64.53 -7.62 10.77
N PHE A 437 -63.71 -8.64 11.00
CA PHE A 437 -64.04 -10.04 10.72
C PHE A 437 -65.19 -10.54 11.61
N ILE A 438 -65.15 -10.24 12.91
CA ILE A 438 -66.23 -10.57 13.85
C ILE A 438 -67.53 -9.84 13.45
N ALA A 439 -67.46 -8.54 13.13
CA ALA A 439 -68.62 -7.79 12.69
C ALA A 439 -69.26 -8.38 11.42
N SER A 440 -68.43 -8.78 10.45
CA SER A 440 -68.86 -9.45 9.22
C SER A 440 -69.54 -10.80 9.49
N LEU A 441 -68.99 -11.62 10.38
CA LEU A 441 -69.58 -12.91 10.78
C LEU A 441 -70.95 -12.74 11.46
N VAL A 442 -71.08 -11.75 12.36
CA VAL A 442 -72.35 -11.46 13.03
C VAL A 442 -73.42 -11.05 12.00
N LEU A 443 -73.07 -10.20 11.05
CA LEU A 443 -73.97 -9.80 9.96
C LEU A 443 -74.33 -10.99 9.06
N PHE A 444 -73.36 -11.83 8.69
CA PHE A 444 -73.61 -13.00 7.87
C PHE A 444 -74.56 -13.99 8.54
N ASN A 445 -74.40 -14.24 9.84
CA ASN A 445 -75.31 -15.11 10.59
C ASN A 445 -76.71 -14.53 10.74
N LYS A 446 -76.87 -13.21 10.89
CA LYS A 446 -78.19 -12.56 11.00
C LYS A 446 -78.99 -12.56 9.70
N PHE A 447 -78.35 -12.74 8.53
CA PHE A 447 -79.00 -12.66 7.21
C PHE A 447 -78.96 -13.97 6.40
N LYS A 448 -78.89 -15.15 7.05
CA LYS A 448 -78.98 -16.46 6.37
C LYS A 448 -80.36 -16.66 5.70
N PRO A 449 -80.44 -17.13 4.43
CA PRO A 449 -81.71 -17.51 3.80
C PRO A 449 -82.24 -18.84 4.37
N ALA A 450 -83.55 -18.92 4.62
CA ALA A 450 -84.23 -20.14 5.05
C ALA A 450 -84.33 -21.16 3.90
N GLU A 451 -84.11 -22.45 4.17
CA GLU A 451 -84.16 -23.53 3.18
C GLU A 451 -85.60 -23.79 2.68
N LEU A 452 -85.77 -23.96 1.36
CA LEU A 452 -87.05 -24.31 0.71
C LEU A 452 -87.44 -25.78 0.99
N PRO A 453 -88.73 -26.11 1.25
CA PRO A 453 -89.18 -27.47 1.58
C PRO A 453 -89.07 -28.45 0.40
N MET A 454 -88.69 -29.70 0.69
CA MET A 454 -88.20 -30.68 -0.28
C MET A 454 -89.23 -31.15 -1.34
N PHE A 455 -90.53 -31.09 -1.07
CA PHE A 455 -91.58 -31.54 -2.01
C PHE A 455 -91.79 -30.55 -3.18
N GLU A 456 -91.53 -29.25 -2.96
CA GLU A 456 -91.55 -28.26 -4.04
C GLU A 456 -90.38 -28.45 -5.00
N LYS A 457 -89.22 -28.94 -4.51
CA LYS A 457 -88.07 -29.29 -5.36
C LYS A 457 -88.37 -30.43 -6.33
N GLU A 458 -89.17 -31.41 -5.92
CA GLU A 458 -89.50 -32.59 -6.74
C GLU A 458 -90.56 -32.25 -7.81
N ALA A 459 -91.55 -31.41 -7.48
CA ALA A 459 -92.48 -30.86 -8.47
C ALA A 459 -91.79 -29.95 -9.50
N LEU A 460 -90.84 -29.10 -9.07
CA LEU A 460 -90.02 -28.29 -9.98
C LEU A 460 -89.11 -29.15 -10.88
N ALA A 461 -88.60 -30.27 -10.36
CA ALA A 461 -87.79 -31.21 -11.15
C ALA A 461 -88.62 -31.94 -12.22
N ALA A 462 -89.86 -32.37 -11.88
CA ALA A 462 -90.79 -32.98 -12.83
C ALA A 462 -91.23 -32.01 -13.93
N GLY A 463 -91.62 -30.78 -13.55
CA GLY A 463 -91.99 -29.73 -14.52
C GLY A 463 -90.83 -29.31 -15.42
N LYS A 464 -89.58 -29.32 -14.94
CA LYS A 464 -88.40 -28.99 -15.75
C LYS A 464 -87.95 -30.12 -16.69
N LYS A 465 -88.22 -31.39 -16.34
CA LYS A 465 -87.78 -32.56 -17.13
C LYS A 465 -88.74 -32.94 -18.25
N TYR A 466 -90.04 -32.72 -18.06
CA TYR A 466 -91.08 -33.11 -19.01
C TYR A 466 -91.94 -31.91 -19.47
N SER A 467 -91.37 -30.70 -19.45
CA SER A 467 -92.06 -29.43 -19.76
C SER A 467 -92.84 -29.46 -21.06
N ASP A 468 -92.33 -30.18 -22.07
CA ASP A 468 -92.85 -30.16 -23.43
C ASP A 468 -94.06 -31.10 -23.60
N ARG A 469 -94.35 -31.94 -22.59
CA ARG A 469 -95.41 -32.95 -22.61
C ARG A 469 -96.47 -32.74 -21.51
N ILE A 470 -96.26 -31.75 -20.66
CA ILE A 470 -97.15 -31.42 -19.54
C ILE A 470 -97.96 -30.17 -19.89
N ALA A 471 -99.28 -30.29 -19.85
CA ALA A 471 -100.21 -29.17 -19.95
C ALA A 471 -100.77 -28.82 -18.56
N GLU A 472 -100.75 -27.54 -18.19
CA GLU A 472 -101.28 -27.07 -16.90
C GLU A 472 -102.80 -26.84 -17.00
N ALA A 473 -103.59 -27.52 -16.15
CA ALA A 473 -105.04 -27.34 -16.12
C ALA A 473 -105.45 -26.17 -15.21
N SER A 474 -106.34 -25.31 -15.73
CA SER A 474 -106.85 -24.14 -15.02
C SER A 474 -108.17 -24.39 -14.27
N SER A 475 -108.80 -25.58 -14.36
CA SER A 475 -110.09 -25.89 -13.69
C SER A 475 -110.25 -27.37 -13.33
N GLN A 476 -111.05 -27.65 -12.30
CA GLN A 476 -111.28 -28.99 -11.71
C GLN A 476 -112.04 -29.95 -12.66
N THR A 477 -111.76 -31.25 -12.53
CA THR A 477 -112.17 -32.40 -13.37
C THR A 477 -113.65 -32.46 -13.77
N PRO A 478 -114.00 -32.81 -15.03
CA PRO A 478 -115.29 -33.42 -15.35
C PRO A 478 -115.28 -34.90 -14.92
N THR A 479 -116.20 -35.28 -14.05
CA THR A 479 -116.45 -36.67 -13.62
C THR A 479 -117.07 -37.47 -14.76
N ALA A 480 -116.27 -38.23 -15.51
CA ALA A 480 -116.76 -39.33 -16.36
C ALA A 480 -115.62 -40.23 -16.86
N GLY A 481 -115.10 -41.08 -15.97
CA GLY A 481 -114.37 -42.29 -16.34
C GLY A 481 -114.66 -43.35 -15.28
N GLU A 482 -115.45 -44.37 -15.61
CA GLU A 482 -115.85 -45.44 -14.66
C GLU A 482 -114.65 -46.29 -14.17
N LYS A 483 -113.43 -46.06 -14.69
CA LYS A 483 -112.23 -46.80 -14.31
C LYS A 483 -111.01 -45.88 -14.11
N ILE A 484 -110.56 -45.73 -12.86
CA ILE A 484 -109.33 -44.97 -12.51
C ILE A 484 -108.19 -45.95 -12.24
N ILE A 485 -107.06 -45.77 -12.91
CA ILE A 485 -105.83 -46.56 -12.74
C ILE A 485 -104.74 -45.65 -12.16
N SER A 486 -104.25 -45.95 -10.96
CA SER A 486 -103.17 -45.21 -10.31
C SER A 486 -101.82 -45.79 -10.70
N LEU A 487 -100.88 -44.93 -11.12
CA LEU A 487 -99.50 -45.31 -11.47
C LEU A 487 -98.52 -44.89 -10.37
N ASP A 488 -97.39 -45.61 -10.25
CA ASP A 488 -96.37 -45.41 -9.20
C ASP A 488 -95.22 -44.47 -9.60
N SER A 489 -95.18 -44.06 -10.87
CA SER A 489 -94.13 -43.21 -11.43
C SER A 489 -94.69 -42.25 -12.47
N ILE A 490 -94.18 -41.01 -12.48
CA ILE A 490 -94.48 -40.05 -13.55
C ILE A 490 -93.94 -40.53 -14.91
N ASP A 491 -92.87 -41.34 -14.93
CA ASP A 491 -92.28 -41.87 -16.16
C ASP A 491 -93.22 -42.88 -16.85
N ASP A 492 -93.94 -43.68 -16.06
CA ASP A 492 -94.92 -44.64 -16.59
C ASP A 492 -96.17 -43.91 -17.10
N LEU A 493 -96.56 -42.81 -16.43
CA LEU A 493 -97.65 -41.95 -16.91
C LEU A 493 -97.29 -41.28 -18.24
N VAL A 494 -96.04 -40.84 -18.42
CA VAL A 494 -95.57 -40.24 -19.68
C VAL A 494 -95.50 -41.28 -20.81
N LYS A 495 -95.13 -42.53 -20.54
CA LYS A 495 -95.17 -43.60 -21.56
C LYS A 495 -96.58 -43.90 -22.03
N VAL A 496 -97.53 -43.97 -21.09
CA VAL A 496 -98.96 -44.14 -21.42
C VAL A 496 -99.46 -42.94 -22.24
N ALA A 497 -99.05 -41.72 -21.89
CA ALA A 497 -99.35 -40.51 -22.65
C ALA A 497 -98.82 -40.59 -24.10
N ASP A 498 -97.59 -41.06 -24.28
CA ASP A 498 -96.95 -41.20 -25.58
C ASP A 498 -97.63 -42.26 -26.46
N GLU A 499 -97.98 -43.42 -25.90
CA GLU A 499 -98.69 -44.49 -26.63
C GLU A 499 -100.10 -44.08 -27.05
N LEU A 500 -100.77 -43.27 -26.23
CA LEU A 500 -102.12 -42.76 -26.51
C LEU A 500 -102.13 -41.49 -27.37
N GLY A 501 -100.98 -40.84 -27.55
CA GLY A 501 -100.88 -39.55 -28.24
C GLY A 501 -101.55 -38.37 -27.50
N ASN A 502 -101.85 -38.51 -26.21
CA ASN A 502 -102.55 -37.51 -25.39
C ASN A 502 -101.57 -36.81 -24.42
N PRO A 503 -101.70 -35.49 -24.15
CA PRO A 503 -100.81 -34.79 -23.23
C PRO A 503 -101.06 -35.16 -21.75
N VAL A 504 -100.02 -35.06 -20.92
CA VAL A 504 -100.15 -35.24 -19.46
C VAL A 504 -100.68 -33.95 -18.84
N ILE A 505 -101.82 -34.00 -18.17
CA ILE A 505 -102.42 -32.83 -17.54
C ILE A 505 -101.94 -32.74 -16.09
N HIS A 506 -101.36 -31.60 -15.72
CA HIS A 506 -100.94 -31.29 -14.35
C HIS A 506 -101.95 -30.37 -13.66
N GLN A 507 -102.31 -30.71 -12.43
CA GLN A 507 -103.13 -29.89 -11.56
C GLN A 507 -102.29 -29.37 -10.37
N PRO A 508 -102.18 -28.04 -10.20
CA PRO A 508 -101.43 -27.44 -9.10
C PRO A 508 -102.15 -27.65 -7.75
N PRO A 509 -101.39 -27.65 -6.62
CA PRO A 509 -101.93 -27.94 -5.30
C PRO A 509 -102.89 -26.84 -4.87
N THR A 510 -104.12 -27.23 -4.51
CA THR A 510 -105.14 -26.32 -3.98
C THR A 510 -104.94 -26.13 -2.47
N ALA A 511 -105.33 -24.99 -1.90
CA ALA A 511 -105.10 -24.64 -0.49
C ALA A 511 -105.59 -25.69 0.54
N VAL A 512 -106.52 -26.58 0.15
CA VAL A 512 -107.08 -27.65 0.98
C VAL A 512 -106.32 -28.98 0.82
N GLU A 513 -105.72 -29.25 -0.35
CA GLU A 513 -104.96 -30.47 -0.63
C GLU A 513 -103.56 -30.14 -1.16
N LYS A 514 -102.52 -30.36 -0.33
CA LYS A 514 -101.11 -30.21 -0.71
C LYS A 514 -100.62 -31.41 -1.52
N ARG A 515 -101.24 -31.66 -2.68
CA ARG A 515 -100.96 -32.78 -3.57
C ARG A 515 -100.86 -32.28 -5.02
N HIS A 516 -99.81 -32.66 -5.74
CA HIS A 516 -99.74 -32.46 -7.19
C HIS A 516 -100.33 -33.70 -7.87
N ILE A 517 -101.28 -33.51 -8.78
CA ILE A 517 -101.92 -34.61 -9.51
C ILE A 517 -101.55 -34.46 -10.99
N TYR A 518 -101.08 -35.54 -11.60
CA TYR A 518 -100.84 -35.66 -13.03
C TYR A 518 -101.77 -36.75 -13.58
N TYR A 519 -102.45 -36.52 -14.70
CA TYR A 519 -103.33 -37.55 -15.29
C TYR A 519 -103.40 -37.51 -16.82
N VAL A 520 -103.81 -38.64 -17.40
CA VAL A 520 -104.05 -38.86 -18.85
C VAL A 520 -105.40 -39.57 -18.99
N ILE A 521 -106.22 -39.18 -19.97
CA ILE A 521 -107.55 -39.75 -20.23
C ILE A 521 -107.51 -40.59 -21.51
N ASP A 522 -108.02 -41.82 -21.43
CA ASP A 522 -108.22 -42.74 -22.56
C ASP A 522 -109.68 -43.23 -22.56
N GLY A 523 -110.54 -42.57 -23.34
CA GLY A 523 -111.97 -42.87 -23.39
C GLY A 523 -112.63 -42.81 -22.00
N THR A 524 -112.96 -43.98 -21.44
CA THR A 524 -113.58 -44.15 -20.11
C THR A 524 -112.58 -44.48 -19.00
N THR A 525 -111.28 -44.55 -19.29
CA THR A 525 -110.22 -44.89 -18.34
C THR A 525 -109.34 -43.68 -18.04
N GLN A 526 -109.11 -43.38 -16.76
CA GLN A 526 -108.22 -42.29 -16.33
C GLN A 526 -106.97 -42.87 -15.65
N TYR A 527 -105.79 -42.56 -16.18
CA TYR A 527 -104.50 -42.88 -15.56
C TYR A 527 -104.02 -41.69 -14.74
N GLN A 528 -103.68 -41.89 -13.46
CA GLN A 528 -103.26 -40.79 -12.57
C GLN A 528 -101.99 -41.10 -11.75
N TYR A 529 -101.16 -40.08 -11.52
CA TYR A 529 -100.00 -40.08 -10.64
C TYR A 529 -100.11 -38.94 -9.63
N ILE A 530 -100.07 -39.26 -8.34
CA ILE A 530 -100.27 -38.30 -7.24
C ILE A 530 -99.01 -38.16 -6.40
N ILE A 531 -98.47 -36.95 -6.30
CA ILE A 531 -97.37 -36.61 -5.39
C ILE A 531 -97.97 -36.05 -4.10
N THR A 532 -97.80 -36.79 -3.00
CA THR A 532 -98.23 -36.36 -1.65
C THR A 532 -97.09 -36.44 -0.64
N LYS A 533 -97.24 -35.72 0.47
CA LYS A 533 -96.32 -35.75 1.63
C LYS A 533 -96.06 -37.17 2.18
N GLN A 534 -96.96 -38.14 1.96
CA GLN A 534 -96.86 -39.51 2.47
C GLN A 534 -96.33 -40.54 1.45
N SER A 535 -96.15 -40.17 0.18
CA SER A 535 -95.77 -41.12 -0.89
C SER A 535 -94.37 -41.74 -0.74
N LYS A 536 -93.50 -41.19 0.14
CA LYS A 536 -92.16 -41.74 0.42
C LYS A 536 -92.04 -42.51 1.73
N GLU A 537 -92.97 -42.36 2.69
CA GLU A 537 -93.02 -43.21 3.90
C GLU A 537 -93.34 -44.67 3.56
N ARG A 538 -94.12 -44.90 2.49
CA ARG A 538 -94.40 -46.26 1.97
C ARG A 538 -93.20 -46.85 1.20
N ARG A 539 -92.47 -46.05 0.41
CA ARG A 539 -91.24 -46.50 -0.28
C ARG A 539 -90.04 -46.70 0.65
N SER A 540 -89.97 -46.04 1.81
CA SER A 540 -88.95 -46.32 2.83
C SER A 540 -89.21 -47.60 3.64
N ASN A 541 -90.48 -48.02 3.77
CA ASN A 541 -90.81 -49.28 4.46
C ASN A 541 -90.64 -50.52 3.56
N VAL A 542 -90.89 -50.43 2.25
CA VAL A 542 -90.66 -51.56 1.31
C VAL A 542 -89.17 -51.87 1.13
N ARG A 543 -88.30 -50.85 1.18
CA ARG A 543 -86.83 -51.04 1.11
C ARG A 543 -86.19 -51.55 2.42
N LYS A 544 -86.98 -51.66 3.50
CA LYS A 544 -86.55 -52.16 4.81
C LYS A 544 -86.94 -53.63 5.06
N SER A 545 -87.78 -54.23 4.20
CA SER A 545 -88.18 -55.64 4.24
C SER A 545 -87.45 -56.55 3.25
N GLU A 546 -86.52 -56.01 2.45
CA GLU A 546 -85.60 -56.80 1.58
C GLU A 546 -84.25 -57.10 2.26
N TRP A 547 -84.13 -56.81 3.56
CA TRP A 547 -82.99 -57.20 4.40
C TRP A 547 -83.50 -57.74 5.75
N LEU A 548 -84.23 -58.85 5.71
CA LEU A 548 -84.49 -59.72 6.87
C LEU A 548 -84.54 -61.18 6.43
#